data_AF-B3KR38-F1
#
_entry.id   AF-B3KR38-F1
#
_cell.length_a   1.000
_cell.length_b   1.000
_cell.length_c   1.000
_cell.angle_alpha   90.00
_cell.angle_beta   90.00
_cell.angle_gamma   90.00
#
_symmetry.space_group_name_H-M   'P 1'
#
loop_
_entity.id
_entity.type
_entity.pdbx_description
1 polymer ?
#
loop_
_entity_poly.entity_id
_entity_poly.type
_entity_poly.pdbx_seq_one_letter_code
_entity_poly.pdbx_strand_id
1 'polypeptide(L)'
;MLRAAYPQVRCYAFSPPRGLWSKALQEYSQSFIVSLVLGKDVIPRLSVTNLEDLKRRILRVVAHCNKPKYKILLHGLWYELFGGNPNNLPTELDGGDQEVLTQPLLGEQSLLTRWSPAYSFSSDSPLDSSPKYPPLYPPGRIIHLQEEGASGRFGCCSAAHYSAKWSHEAEFSKILIGPKMLTDHMPDILMRALDSVVSDRAACVSCPAQGVSSVDVA
;
A
#
# COMPACT_ATOMS: atom_id res chain seq x y z
N MET A 1 27.60 12.38 3.51
CA MET A 1 27.52 11.88 2.12
C MET A 1 28.63 10.88 1.86
N LEU A 2 28.35 9.57 1.94
CA LEU A 2 29.37 8.54 1.67
C LEU A 2 29.81 8.53 0.20
N ARG A 3 28.94 8.96 -0.72
CA ARG A 3 29.23 9.00 -2.15
C ARG A 3 30.30 10.02 -2.57
N ALA A 4 30.41 11.14 -1.83
CA ALA A 4 31.46 12.13 -2.07
C ALA A 4 32.86 11.55 -1.79
N ALA A 5 32.96 10.65 -0.80
CA ALA A 5 34.20 9.94 -0.48
C ALA A 5 34.37 8.66 -1.32
N TYR A 6 33.26 8.01 -1.70
CA TYR A 6 33.27 6.72 -2.40
C TYR A 6 32.28 6.74 -3.59
N PRO A 7 32.72 7.10 -4.80
CA PRO A 7 31.85 7.25 -5.97
C PRO A 7 31.12 5.97 -6.39
N GLN A 8 31.73 4.79 -6.14
CA GLN A 8 31.15 3.48 -6.49
C GLN A 8 30.11 2.92 -5.50
N VAL A 9 29.78 3.62 -4.41
CA VAL A 9 28.82 3.11 -3.41
C VAL A 9 27.42 3.00 -4.00
N ARG A 10 26.80 1.83 -3.84
CA ARG A 10 25.39 1.57 -4.11
C ARG A 10 24.63 1.43 -2.80
N CYS A 11 23.41 1.96 -2.76
CA CYS A 11 22.53 1.87 -1.60
C CYS A 11 21.29 1.04 -1.97
N TYR A 12 20.96 0.07 -1.13
CA TYR A 12 19.72 -0.68 -1.21
C TYR A 12 18.85 -0.28 -0.02
N ALA A 13 17.73 0.36 -0.29
CA ALA A 13 16.79 0.81 0.72
C ALA A 13 15.58 -0.14 0.77
N PHE A 14 15.29 -0.70 1.94
CA PHE A 14 14.15 -1.58 2.15
C PHE A 14 12.97 -0.77 2.68
N SER A 15 11.86 -0.78 1.94
CA SER A 15 10.64 -0.05 2.25
C SER A 15 10.84 1.40 2.71
N PRO A 16 11.63 2.22 1.98
CA PRO A 16 11.89 3.59 2.39
C PRO A 16 10.61 4.44 2.31
N PRO A 17 10.40 5.38 3.25
CA PRO A 17 9.25 6.26 3.20
C PRO A 17 9.38 7.25 2.04
N ARG A 18 8.24 7.57 1.40
CA ARG A 18 8.17 8.48 0.25
C ARG A 18 8.26 9.97 0.63
N GLY A 19 7.97 10.32 1.87
CA GLY A 19 7.99 11.72 2.36
C GLY A 19 9.37 12.34 2.53
N LEU A 20 10.40 11.89 1.80
CA LEU A 20 11.79 12.31 2.06
C LEU A 20 12.40 13.15 0.92
N TRP A 21 12.13 12.86 -0.35
CA TRP A 21 12.93 13.42 -1.47
C TRP A 21 12.11 14.38 -2.34
N SER A 22 12.74 15.46 -2.78
CA SER A 22 12.22 16.31 -3.86
C SER A 22 12.46 15.66 -5.22
N LYS A 23 11.78 16.14 -6.26
CA LYS A 23 11.90 15.60 -7.63
C LYS A 23 13.36 15.56 -8.13
N ALA A 24 14.08 16.68 -8.00
CA ALA A 24 15.48 16.78 -8.44
C ALA A 24 16.41 15.81 -7.66
N LEU A 25 16.14 15.64 -6.36
CA LEU A 25 16.92 14.70 -5.55
C LEU A 25 16.62 13.27 -5.99
N GLN A 26 15.35 12.93 -6.24
CA GLN A 26 14.94 11.60 -6.69
C GLN A 26 15.63 11.22 -8.01
N GLU A 27 15.61 12.10 -9.01
CA GLU A 27 16.34 11.92 -10.26
C GLU A 27 17.84 11.67 -10.02
N TYR A 28 18.47 12.44 -9.13
CA TYR A 28 19.87 12.22 -8.75
C TYR A 28 20.11 10.85 -8.10
N SER A 29 19.21 10.37 -7.23
CA SER A 29 19.35 9.04 -6.59
C SER A 29 19.25 7.86 -7.53
N GLN A 30 18.51 7.97 -8.64
CA GLN A 30 18.23 6.82 -9.49
C GLN A 30 19.52 6.15 -9.99
N SER A 31 20.62 6.92 -10.08
CA SER A 31 21.94 6.42 -10.45
C SER A 31 22.59 5.47 -9.43
N PHE A 32 22.26 5.55 -8.13
CA PHE A 32 22.99 4.83 -7.07
C PHE A 32 22.13 4.19 -5.98
N ILE A 33 20.85 4.55 -5.86
CA ILE A 33 19.93 3.97 -4.89
C ILE A 33 18.90 3.08 -5.60
N VAL A 34 18.69 1.90 -5.04
CA VAL A 34 17.60 0.99 -5.40
C VAL A 34 16.73 0.78 -4.16
N SER A 35 15.44 1.02 -4.30
CA SER A 35 14.45 0.86 -3.24
C SER A 35 13.62 -0.38 -3.49
N LEU A 36 13.49 -1.23 -2.49
CA LEU A 36 12.68 -2.45 -2.55
C LEU A 36 11.39 -2.23 -1.75
N VAL A 37 10.26 -2.54 -2.36
CA VAL A 37 8.95 -2.41 -1.73
C VAL A 37 8.16 -3.70 -1.94
N LEU A 38 7.49 -4.18 -0.90
CA LEU A 38 6.64 -5.36 -0.96
C LEU A 38 5.16 -4.99 -1.02
N GLY A 39 4.42 -5.64 -1.91
CA GLY A 39 2.97 -5.76 -1.87
C GLY A 39 2.24 -4.43 -1.66
N LYS A 40 1.43 -4.37 -0.60
CA LYS A 40 0.60 -3.22 -0.22
C LYS A 40 1.21 -2.35 0.88
N ASP A 41 2.53 -2.42 1.08
CA ASP A 41 3.23 -1.66 2.12
C ASP A 41 2.83 -0.17 2.13
N VAL A 42 2.37 0.29 3.28
CA VAL A 42 1.92 1.64 3.53
C VAL A 42 3.06 2.65 3.61
N ILE A 43 4.23 2.26 4.14
CA ILE A 43 5.32 3.19 4.46
C ILE A 43 5.89 3.89 3.21
N PRO A 44 6.18 3.17 2.11
CA PRO A 44 6.60 3.79 0.85
C PRO A 44 5.52 4.64 0.17
N ARG A 45 4.27 4.57 0.66
CA ARG A 45 3.13 5.35 0.16
C ARG A 45 2.80 6.53 1.06
N LEU A 46 3.47 6.68 2.20
CA LEU A 46 3.26 7.78 3.13
C LEU A 46 3.77 9.10 2.55
N SER A 47 2.85 10.06 2.44
CA SER A 47 3.14 11.49 2.28
C SER A 47 2.03 12.29 2.97
N VAL A 48 2.28 13.55 3.28
CA VAL A 48 1.29 14.43 3.92
C VAL A 48 0.00 14.49 3.10
N THR A 49 0.13 14.71 1.79
CA THR A 49 -0.99 14.73 0.84
C THR A 49 -1.79 13.42 0.84
N ASN A 50 -1.11 12.28 0.92
CA ASN A 50 -1.74 10.97 0.89
C ASN A 50 -2.44 10.65 2.22
N LEU A 51 -1.87 11.11 3.33
CA LEU A 51 -2.45 10.95 4.66
C LEU A 51 -3.72 11.79 4.80
N GLU A 52 -3.73 13.01 4.25
CA GLU A 52 -4.93 13.83 4.19
C GLU A 52 -6.04 13.17 3.36
N ASP A 53 -5.71 12.64 2.18
CA ASP A 53 -6.68 11.88 1.36
C ASP A 53 -7.20 10.65 2.11
N LEU A 54 -6.30 9.87 2.72
CA LEU A 54 -6.66 8.69 3.52
C LEU A 54 -7.62 9.07 4.67
N LYS A 55 -7.31 10.12 5.42
CA LYS A 55 -8.16 10.63 6.50
C LYS A 55 -9.54 11.01 5.99
N ARG A 56 -9.64 11.78 4.90
CA ARG A 56 -10.94 12.16 4.30
C ARG A 56 -11.73 10.94 3.85
N ARG A 57 -11.07 9.95 3.23
CA ARG A 57 -11.70 8.69 2.81
C ARG A 57 -12.24 7.89 3.99
N ILE A 58 -11.46 7.74 5.07
CA ILE A 58 -11.89 7.03 6.28
C ILE A 58 -13.08 7.77 6.92
N LEU A 59 -12.99 9.09 7.09
CA LEU A 59 -14.09 9.88 7.67
C LEU A 59 -15.37 9.76 6.85
N ARG A 60 -15.26 9.80 5.51
CA ARG A 60 -16.40 9.60 4.62
C ARG A 60 -17.03 8.22 4.80
N VAL A 61 -16.21 7.16 4.84
CA VAL A 61 -16.70 5.78 5.06
C VAL A 61 -17.37 5.65 6.42
N VAL A 62 -16.81 6.24 7.47
CA VAL A 62 -17.40 6.21 8.82
C VAL A 62 -18.73 6.97 8.87
N ALA A 63 -18.81 8.15 8.24
CA ALA A 63 -20.04 8.96 8.20
C ALA A 63 -21.18 8.25 7.45
N HIS A 64 -20.87 7.52 6.38
CA HIS A 64 -21.86 6.79 5.58
C HIS A 64 -22.00 5.32 6.02
N CYS A 65 -21.37 4.90 7.12
CA CYS A 65 -21.45 3.52 7.57
C CYS A 65 -22.77 3.28 8.31
N ASN A 66 -23.71 2.61 7.65
CA ASN A 66 -24.96 2.19 8.29
C ASN A 66 -24.87 0.79 8.96
N LYS A 67 -23.66 0.25 9.16
CA LYS A 67 -23.48 -1.05 9.82
C LYS A 67 -23.35 -0.85 11.32
N PRO A 68 -24.04 -1.66 12.15
CA PRO A 68 -23.90 -1.55 13.59
C PRO A 68 -22.47 -1.91 14.04
N LYS A 69 -21.95 -1.18 15.04
CA LYS A 69 -20.56 -1.27 15.50
C LYS A 69 -20.12 -2.70 15.83
N TYR A 70 -20.99 -3.51 16.44
CA TYR A 70 -20.69 -4.89 16.80
C TYR A 70 -20.36 -5.76 15.58
N LYS A 71 -21.03 -5.53 14.44
CA LYS A 71 -20.79 -6.31 13.20
C LYS A 71 -19.41 -6.01 12.64
N ILE A 72 -18.94 -4.77 12.77
CA ILE A 72 -17.61 -4.34 12.32
C ILE A 72 -16.52 -4.87 13.27
N LEU A 73 -16.74 -4.76 14.58
CA LEU A 73 -15.79 -5.22 15.60
C LEU A 73 -15.65 -6.75 15.60
N LEU A 74 -16.77 -7.46 15.53
CA LEU A 74 -16.77 -8.93 15.45
C LEU A 74 -16.07 -9.40 14.18
N HIS A 75 -16.25 -8.67 13.08
CA HIS A 75 -15.57 -8.95 11.82
C HIS A 75 -14.06 -8.74 11.92
N GLY A 76 -13.61 -7.66 12.56
CA GLY A 76 -12.19 -7.41 12.84
C GLY A 76 -11.57 -8.48 13.75
N LEU A 77 -12.26 -8.85 14.83
CA LEU A 77 -11.82 -9.91 15.73
C LEU A 77 -11.75 -11.27 15.02
N TRP A 78 -12.73 -11.58 14.17
CA TRP A 78 -12.70 -12.78 13.35
C TRP A 78 -11.53 -12.78 12.37
N TYR A 79 -11.24 -11.64 11.74
CA TYR A 79 -10.09 -11.49 10.86
C TYR A 79 -8.77 -11.74 11.61
N GLU A 80 -8.63 -11.20 12.82
CA GLU A 80 -7.42 -11.33 13.63
C GLU A 80 -7.23 -12.75 14.18
N LEU A 81 -8.33 -13.43 14.57
CA LEU A 81 -8.28 -14.79 15.11
C LEU A 81 -8.21 -15.87 14.03
N PHE A 82 -8.85 -15.67 12.88
CA PHE A 82 -9.04 -16.72 11.86
C PHE A 82 -8.50 -16.37 10.47
N GLY A 83 -7.92 -15.19 10.26
CA GLY A 83 -7.18 -14.83 9.04
C GLY A 83 -7.94 -15.12 7.74
N GLY A 84 -9.06 -14.42 7.47
CA GLY A 84 -9.98 -14.75 6.36
C GLY A 84 -10.45 -13.57 5.52
N ASN A 85 -10.95 -13.84 4.31
CA ASN A 85 -11.59 -12.81 3.47
C ASN A 85 -12.94 -12.39 4.10
N PRO A 86 -13.20 -11.08 4.32
CA PRO A 86 -14.44 -10.59 4.91
C PRO A 86 -15.74 -11.08 4.29
N ASN A 87 -15.70 -11.49 3.02
CA ASN A 87 -16.88 -11.79 2.22
C ASN A 87 -17.33 -13.26 2.31
N ASN A 88 -16.61 -14.12 3.03
CA ASN A 88 -16.93 -15.55 3.17
C ASN A 88 -17.66 -15.90 4.49
N LEU A 89 -18.28 -14.93 5.15
CA LEU A 89 -19.15 -15.22 6.30
C LEU A 89 -20.56 -15.57 5.79
N PRO A 90 -21.15 -16.70 6.19
CA PRO A 90 -22.57 -16.97 5.99
C PRO A 90 -23.34 -16.07 6.96
N THR A 91 -23.46 -14.80 6.63
CA THR A 91 -24.41 -13.91 7.28
C THR A 91 -25.09 -13.07 6.20
N GLU A 92 -25.54 -13.77 5.16
CA GLU A 92 -26.78 -13.47 4.45
C GLU A 92 -27.92 -13.64 5.48
N LEU A 93 -28.07 -12.65 6.35
CA LEU A 93 -29.38 -12.25 6.82
C LEU A 93 -29.76 -11.06 5.93
N ASP A 94 -29.87 -11.32 4.64
CA ASP A 94 -30.80 -10.56 3.79
C ASP A 94 -32.15 -11.25 3.98
N GLY A 95 -33.02 -10.59 4.74
CA GLY A 95 -34.23 -11.23 5.22
C GLY A 95 -35.05 -10.32 6.10
N GLY A 96 -35.63 -9.30 5.48
CA GLY A 96 -36.80 -8.57 5.98
C GLY A 96 -36.54 -7.59 7.12
N ASP A 97 -37.20 -6.43 7.06
CA ASP A 97 -37.51 -5.57 8.20
C ASP A 97 -36.40 -4.64 8.75
N GLN A 98 -35.72 -3.88 7.88
CA GLN A 98 -34.95 -2.69 8.31
C GLN A 98 -35.26 -1.40 7.53
N GLU A 99 -36.51 -1.18 7.11
CA GLU A 99 -36.91 0.13 6.56
C GLU A 99 -37.12 1.23 7.62
N VAL A 100 -37.04 0.92 8.93
CA VAL A 100 -37.41 1.87 10.01
C VAL A 100 -36.23 2.38 10.85
N LEU A 101 -35.00 1.88 10.66
CA LEU A 101 -33.79 2.38 11.37
C LEU A 101 -32.84 3.15 10.44
N THR A 102 -33.37 3.73 9.38
CA THR A 102 -32.64 4.38 8.27
C THR A 102 -32.34 5.85 8.54
N GLN A 103 -31.94 6.19 9.77
CA GLN A 103 -31.34 7.48 10.05
C GLN A 103 -29.92 7.29 10.55
N PRO A 104 -28.91 7.89 9.90
CA PRO A 104 -27.57 7.94 10.48
C PRO A 104 -27.68 8.65 11.83
N LEU A 105 -27.50 7.91 12.93
CA LEU A 105 -27.56 8.41 14.31
C LEU A 105 -26.46 9.45 14.64
N LEU A 106 -25.58 9.72 13.68
CA LEU A 106 -24.69 10.87 13.68
C LEU A 106 -25.19 11.80 12.59
N GLY A 107 -25.98 12.80 13.01
CA GLY A 107 -26.42 13.88 12.13
C GLY A 107 -25.22 14.41 11.34
N GLU A 108 -25.35 14.42 10.02
CA GLU A 108 -24.28 14.71 9.07
C GLU A 108 -23.59 16.06 9.33
N GLN A 109 -24.24 16.93 10.10
CA GLN A 109 -23.78 18.26 10.46
C GLN A 109 -22.97 18.32 11.76
N SER A 110 -22.90 17.25 12.58
CA SER A 110 -22.27 17.35 13.90
C SER A 110 -20.79 16.95 13.91
N LEU A 111 -20.33 15.98 13.11
CA LEU A 111 -18.92 15.57 13.11
C LEU A 111 -18.03 16.40 12.18
N LEU A 112 -18.60 17.02 11.15
CA LEU A 112 -17.87 17.96 10.31
C LEU A 112 -17.70 19.33 10.99
N THR A 113 -18.63 19.71 11.88
CA THR A 113 -18.66 21.05 12.50
C THR A 113 -18.16 21.06 13.95
N ARG A 114 -18.21 19.93 14.69
CA ARG A 114 -17.72 19.81 16.08
C ARG A 114 -16.27 19.33 16.13
N TRP A 115 -15.39 19.99 15.38
CA TRP A 115 -13.95 19.81 15.56
C TRP A 115 -13.50 20.62 16.77
N SER A 116 -12.93 19.98 17.78
CA SER A 116 -12.33 20.68 18.92
C SER A 116 -11.12 21.51 18.46
N PRO A 117 -10.97 22.78 18.90
CA PRO A 117 -9.90 23.67 18.43
C PRO A 117 -8.48 23.24 18.85
N ALA A 118 -8.35 22.19 19.67
CA ALA A 118 -7.06 21.66 20.11
C ALA A 118 -6.29 20.87 19.01
N TYR A 119 -6.93 20.60 17.87
CA TYR A 119 -6.35 19.90 16.72
C TYR A 119 -6.63 20.67 15.41
N SER A 120 -6.42 21.99 15.41
CA SER A 120 -6.53 22.80 14.20
C SER A 120 -5.18 22.93 13.50
N PHE A 121 -4.81 21.92 12.69
CA PHE A 121 -4.04 22.24 11.48
C PHE A 121 -5.05 22.75 10.46
N SER A 122 -5.23 24.07 10.44
CA SER A 122 -6.05 24.82 9.49
C SER A 122 -5.88 24.28 8.06
N SER A 123 -6.98 23.89 7.41
CA SER A 123 -7.24 24.05 5.97
C SER A 123 -8.57 23.39 5.60
N ASP A 124 -9.68 24.07 5.90
CA ASP A 124 -10.82 24.01 4.99
C ASP A 124 -10.39 24.80 3.75
N SER A 125 -9.98 24.10 2.70
CA SER A 125 -9.75 24.72 1.41
C SER A 125 -10.48 23.90 0.35
N PRO A 126 -11.31 24.56 -0.49
CA PRO A 126 -12.10 23.89 -1.51
C PRO A 126 -11.20 23.11 -2.48
N LEU A 127 -11.84 22.16 -3.18
CA LEU A 127 -11.29 21.09 -4.03
C LEU A 127 -10.32 21.54 -5.16
N ASP A 128 -9.99 22.82 -5.24
CA ASP A 128 -9.23 23.47 -6.32
C ASP A 128 -8.01 24.28 -5.83
N SER A 129 -7.66 24.16 -4.54
CA SER A 129 -6.44 24.79 -4.02
C SER A 129 -5.19 23.99 -4.41
N SER A 130 -4.17 24.71 -4.90
CA SER A 130 -2.84 24.19 -5.20
C SER A 130 -2.34 23.29 -4.06
N PRO A 131 -1.63 22.17 -4.34
CA PRO A 131 -1.21 21.25 -3.29
C PRO A 131 -0.44 22.02 -2.21
N LYS A 132 -1.01 22.03 -0.99
CA LYS A 132 -0.48 22.75 0.18
C LYS A 132 0.96 22.37 0.53
N TYR A 133 1.38 21.19 0.10
CA TYR A 133 2.71 20.63 0.32
C TYR A 133 3.36 20.24 -1.01
N PRO A 134 4.67 20.44 -1.17
CA PRO A 134 5.38 19.99 -2.36
C PRO A 134 5.27 18.46 -2.51
N PRO A 135 5.18 17.92 -3.74
CA PRO A 135 5.17 16.50 -3.95
C PRO A 135 6.52 15.89 -3.53
N LEU A 136 6.46 14.82 -2.75
CA LEU A 136 7.62 14.09 -2.26
C LEU A 136 7.66 12.69 -2.88
N TYR A 137 8.87 12.19 -3.08
CA TYR A 137 9.16 10.99 -3.82
C TYR A 137 10.02 10.02 -3.00
N PRO A 138 9.88 8.71 -3.21
CA PRO A 138 10.78 7.72 -2.63
C PRO A 138 12.17 7.84 -3.27
N PRO A 139 13.24 7.43 -2.56
CA PRO A 139 14.59 7.46 -3.08
C PRO A 139 14.78 6.43 -4.20
N GLY A 140 15.61 6.76 -5.19
CA GLY A 140 16.15 5.80 -6.15
C GLY A 140 15.17 5.22 -7.15
N ARG A 141 15.58 4.12 -7.79
CA ARG A 141 14.74 3.28 -8.65
C ARG A 141 14.03 2.23 -7.80
N ILE A 142 12.78 1.92 -8.12
CA ILE A 142 11.93 1.08 -7.25
C ILE A 142 11.75 -0.31 -7.86
N ILE A 143 12.04 -1.34 -7.07
CA ILE A 143 11.65 -2.72 -7.34
C ILE A 143 10.44 -3.02 -6.47
N HIS A 144 9.32 -3.32 -7.11
CA HIS A 144 8.09 -3.76 -6.45
C HIS A 144 7.99 -5.28 -6.50
N LEU A 145 7.97 -5.89 -5.32
CA LEU A 145 7.67 -7.31 -5.13
C LEU A 145 6.15 -7.46 -5.05
N GLN A 146 5.56 -8.11 -6.05
CA GLN A 146 4.13 -8.36 -6.13
C GLN A 146 3.86 -9.84 -5.86
N GLU A 147 2.95 -10.10 -4.92
CA GLU A 147 2.41 -11.44 -4.69
C GLU A 147 1.55 -11.85 -5.89
N GLU A 148 1.95 -12.91 -6.58
CA GLU A 148 1.29 -13.49 -7.74
C GLU A 148 0.49 -14.71 -7.28
N GLY A 149 -0.84 -14.60 -7.29
CA GLY A 149 -1.72 -15.71 -6.95
C GLY A 149 -2.03 -15.85 -5.45
N ALA A 150 -3.11 -15.19 -5.04
CA ALA A 150 -3.92 -15.62 -3.90
C ALA A 150 -5.41 -15.46 -4.24
N SER A 151 -5.83 -15.93 -5.42
CA SER A 151 -7.25 -16.07 -5.72
C SER A 151 -7.75 -17.39 -5.11
N GLY A 152 -8.17 -17.33 -3.85
CA GLY A 152 -9.39 -18.05 -3.45
C GLY A 152 -9.31 -19.44 -2.80
N ARG A 153 -8.18 -19.96 -2.31
CA ARG A 153 -8.20 -21.20 -1.48
C ARG A 153 -7.25 -21.13 -0.29
N PHE A 154 -7.82 -21.04 0.91
CA PHE A 154 -7.09 -21.20 2.17
C PHE A 154 -7.51 -22.53 2.80
N GLY A 155 -6.59 -23.49 2.82
CA GLY A 155 -6.81 -24.85 3.34
C GLY A 155 -5.59 -25.78 3.28
N CYS A 156 -4.57 -25.44 2.50
CA CYS A 156 -3.27 -26.11 2.55
C CYS A 156 -2.21 -25.11 2.06
N CYS A 157 -1.02 -25.15 2.65
CA CYS A 157 0.09 -24.22 2.46
C CYS A 157 0.49 -24.01 0.99
N SER A 158 -0.24 -23.19 0.24
CA SER A 158 0.24 -22.66 -1.04
C SER A 158 1.23 -21.56 -0.70
N ALA A 159 2.53 -21.82 -0.92
CA ALA A 159 3.55 -20.79 -0.84
C ALA A 159 3.16 -19.65 -1.78
N ALA A 160 3.01 -18.45 -1.23
CA ALA A 160 2.73 -17.26 -2.03
C ALA A 160 3.88 -17.06 -3.01
N HIS A 161 3.58 -17.04 -4.31
CA HIS A 161 4.58 -16.75 -5.33
C HIS A 161 4.80 -15.24 -5.38
N TYR A 162 6.04 -14.80 -5.48
CA TYR A 162 6.37 -13.38 -5.58
C TYR A 162 7.07 -13.11 -6.91
N SER A 163 6.69 -12.02 -7.57
CA SER A 163 7.35 -11.53 -8.78
C SER A 163 7.97 -10.16 -8.49
N ALA A 164 9.20 -9.93 -8.98
CA ALA A 164 9.86 -8.64 -8.88
C ALA A 164 9.72 -7.87 -10.20
N LYS A 165 9.17 -6.65 -10.13
CA LYS A 165 9.01 -5.76 -11.28
C LYS A 165 9.60 -4.38 -10.96
N TRP A 166 10.15 -3.71 -11.97
CA TRP A 166 10.49 -2.31 -11.84
C TRP A 166 9.19 -1.49 -11.86
N SER A 167 9.02 -0.61 -10.88
CA SER A 167 7.83 0.24 -10.75
C SER A 167 8.19 1.71 -10.79
N HIS A 168 7.24 2.51 -11.28
CA HIS A 168 7.39 3.97 -11.32
C HIS A 168 6.99 4.59 -9.99
N GLU A 169 7.57 5.74 -9.62
CA GLU A 169 7.26 6.40 -8.34
C GLU A 169 5.79 6.85 -8.22
N ALA A 170 5.13 7.05 -9.38
CA ALA A 170 3.72 7.40 -9.47
C ALA A 170 2.79 6.31 -8.92
N GLU A 171 3.18 5.03 -8.97
CA GLU A 171 2.40 3.90 -8.44
C GLU A 171 2.26 3.96 -6.91
N PHE A 172 3.18 4.66 -6.24
CA PHE A 172 3.22 4.82 -4.77
C PHE A 172 2.58 6.14 -4.32
N SER A 173 1.89 6.85 -5.21
CA SER A 173 1.21 8.11 -4.93
C SER A 173 -0.07 7.98 -4.10
N LYS A 174 -0.57 6.76 -3.86
CA LYS A 174 -1.80 6.53 -3.09
C LYS A 174 -1.62 5.41 -2.07
N ILE A 175 -2.19 5.61 -0.88
CA ILE A 175 -2.24 4.58 0.17
C ILE A 175 -3.33 3.56 -0.18
N LEU A 176 -2.91 2.29 -0.25
CA LEU A 176 -3.77 1.15 -0.48
C LEU A 176 -4.23 0.62 0.88
N ILE A 177 -5.53 0.74 1.16
CA ILE A 177 -6.11 0.18 2.38
C ILE A 177 -6.31 -1.31 2.16
N GLY A 178 -5.55 -2.12 2.87
CA GLY A 178 -5.71 -3.57 2.90
C GLY A 178 -5.10 -4.14 4.17
N PRO A 179 -5.52 -5.34 4.59
CA PRO A 179 -5.03 -5.91 5.85
C PRO A 179 -3.52 -6.18 5.83
N LYS A 180 -2.97 -6.46 4.64
CA LYS A 180 -1.53 -6.68 4.46
C LYS A 180 -0.68 -5.39 4.45
N MET A 181 -1.29 -4.20 4.56
CA MET A 181 -0.56 -2.94 4.35
C MET A 181 0.54 -2.67 5.38
N LEU A 182 0.38 -3.19 6.60
CA LEU A 182 1.39 -3.10 7.66
C LEU A 182 2.25 -4.36 7.74
N THR A 183 1.66 -5.53 7.50
CA THR A 183 2.42 -6.80 7.53
C THR A 183 3.45 -6.84 6.41
N ASP A 184 3.13 -6.35 5.21
CA ASP A 184 4.07 -6.29 4.08
C ASP A 184 5.27 -5.35 4.35
N HIS A 185 5.17 -4.45 5.35
CA HIS A 185 6.28 -3.62 5.78
C HIS A 185 7.27 -4.36 6.69
N MET A 186 6.84 -5.46 7.34
CA MET A 186 7.66 -6.13 8.33
C MET A 186 8.88 -6.78 7.65
N PRO A 187 10.09 -6.61 8.21
CA PRO A 187 11.32 -7.03 7.56
C PRO A 187 11.39 -8.54 7.36
N ASP A 188 10.82 -9.34 8.26
CA ASP A 188 10.75 -10.80 8.15
C ASP A 188 9.89 -11.24 6.96
N ILE A 189 8.78 -10.54 6.68
CA ILE A 189 7.91 -10.82 5.53
C ILE A 189 8.61 -10.40 4.24
N LEU A 190 9.24 -9.23 4.22
CA LEU A 190 10.01 -8.74 3.08
C LEU A 190 11.17 -9.69 2.73
N MET A 191 11.92 -10.16 3.72
CA MET A 191 13.03 -11.09 3.50
C MET A 191 12.54 -12.44 2.97
N ARG A 192 11.45 -13.00 3.52
CA ARG A 192 10.85 -14.24 2.99
C ARG A 192 10.40 -14.09 1.54
N ALA A 193 9.79 -12.95 1.19
CA ALA A 193 9.41 -12.66 -0.18
C ALA A 193 10.63 -12.56 -1.10
N LEU A 194 11.69 -11.89 -0.65
CA LEU A 194 12.96 -11.79 -1.39
C LEU A 194 13.61 -13.15 -1.62
N ASP A 195 13.71 -13.97 -0.58
CA ASP A 195 14.28 -15.32 -0.65
C ASP A 195 13.49 -16.21 -1.63
N SER A 196 12.16 -16.07 -1.64
CA SER A 196 11.29 -16.74 -2.61
C SER A 196 11.60 -16.33 -4.05
N VAL A 197 11.74 -15.02 -4.33
CA VAL A 197 12.06 -14.54 -5.69
C VAL A 197 13.46 -14.99 -6.15
N VAL A 198 14.43 -14.98 -5.24
CA VAL A 198 15.81 -15.38 -5.55
C VAL A 198 15.91 -16.88 -5.80
N SER A 199 15.22 -17.69 -4.99
CA SER A 199 15.22 -19.16 -5.13
C SER A 199 14.57 -19.61 -6.44
N ASP A 200 13.46 -18.97 -6.83
CA ASP A 200 12.77 -19.28 -8.08
C ASP A 200 13.61 -18.91 -9.31
N ARG A 201 14.39 -17.81 -9.22
CA ARG A 201 15.38 -17.45 -10.24
C ARG A 201 16.56 -18.41 -10.31
N ALA A 202 17.05 -18.91 -9.19
CA ALA A 202 18.15 -19.90 -9.19
C ALA A 202 17.73 -21.21 -9.90
N ALA A 203 16.46 -21.62 -9.74
CA ALA A 203 15.88 -22.70 -10.53
C ALA A 203 15.82 -22.34 -12.03
N CYS A 204 15.44 -21.11 -12.37
CA CYS A 204 15.35 -20.64 -13.77
C CYS A 204 16.70 -20.42 -14.48
N VAL A 205 17.78 -20.07 -13.77
CA VAL A 205 19.14 -19.91 -14.36
C VAL A 205 19.73 -21.26 -14.81
N SER A 206 19.20 -22.36 -14.28
CA SER A 206 19.54 -23.73 -14.71
C SER A 206 18.94 -24.10 -16.08
N CYS A 207 18.06 -23.25 -16.62
CA CYS A 207 17.49 -23.41 -17.96
C CYS A 207 18.26 -22.48 -18.93
N PRO A 208 18.81 -22.99 -20.05
CA PRO A 208 19.45 -22.14 -21.04
C PRO A 208 18.44 -21.14 -21.59
N ALA A 209 18.80 -19.85 -21.57
CA ALA A 209 18.02 -18.79 -22.17
C ALA A 209 17.69 -19.16 -23.62
N GLN A 210 16.39 -19.33 -23.93
CA GLN A 210 15.95 -19.43 -25.31
C GLN A 210 16.38 -18.16 -26.03
N GLY A 211 17.20 -18.36 -27.06
CA GLY A 211 17.93 -17.33 -27.77
C GLY A 211 17.03 -16.23 -28.29
N VAL A 212 17.55 -15.01 -28.15
CA VAL A 212 17.14 -13.84 -28.93
C VAL A 212 17.29 -14.21 -30.41
N SER A 213 16.18 -14.39 -31.13
CA SER A 213 16.22 -14.42 -32.59
C SER A 213 16.44 -13.00 -33.07
N SER A 214 17.70 -12.68 -33.35
CA SER A 214 18.09 -11.60 -34.25
C SER A 214 17.39 -11.81 -35.59
N VAL A 215 16.49 -10.90 -35.97
CA VAL A 215 16.10 -10.73 -37.36
C VAL A 215 16.51 -9.30 -37.72
N ASP A 216 17.75 -9.20 -38.19
CA ASP A 216 18.16 -8.16 -39.12
C ASP A 216 18.10 -8.74 -40.55
N VAL A 217 18.06 -7.83 -41.53
CA VAL A 217 18.12 -7.99 -42.99
C VAL A 217 16.73 -8.14 -43.64
N ALA A 218 16.25 -7.26 -44.53
CA ALA A 218 16.88 -6.20 -45.35
C ALA A 218 15.92 -5.01 -45.55
#